data_AF-A0A2W5WMK9-F1
#
_entry.id   AF-A0A2W5WMK9-F1
#
_cell.length_a   1.000
_cell.length_b   1.000
_cell.length_c   1.000
_cell.angle_alpha   90.00
_cell.angle_beta   90.00
_cell.angle_gamma   90.00
#
_symmetry.space_group_name_H-M   'P 1'
#
loop_
_entity.id
_entity.type
_entity.pdbx_description
1 polymer ?
#
loop_
_entity_poly.entity_id
_entity_poly.type
_entity_poly.pdbx_seq_one_letter_code
_entity_poly.pdbx_strand_id
1 'polypeptide(L)'
;MSGMERGMEIPAESPSVDAVRRCANPDCEKAVSPARGPRAKYCSRTCTNRAAARSHRSRARGRRAWAPPCPHSCERPGCDRLVDGERLRRRAKFCSSECERMAHSRPAPVHACARVGCGVAVPVERARHGGRYCSDQCARLARRERSTAHSKRSRALARQRSAARRDRALASRLEALSADATARIKQLEAGTAAIAREKAELEEIALGHEAAARDLAGWLWQLACAYGDQIVAHERVRMILTHYLPEIRGHGA
;
A
#
# COMPACT_ATOMS: atom_id res chain seq x y z
N MET A 1 -28.70 22.76 34.84
CA MET A 1 -28.36 22.11 36.12
C MET A 1 -29.02 20.75 36.16
N SER A 2 -28.32 19.79 36.77
CA SER A 2 -28.84 18.56 37.36
C SER A 2 -29.27 17.43 36.41
N GLY A 3 -28.53 16.34 36.51
CA GLY A 3 -28.99 15.03 36.08
C GLY A 3 -27.85 14.10 35.71
N MET A 4 -27.21 13.47 36.71
CA MET A 4 -26.80 12.05 36.73
C MET A 4 -25.84 11.79 37.91
N GLU A 5 -26.41 11.55 39.10
CA GLU A 5 -25.72 10.77 40.14
C GLU A 5 -26.42 9.40 40.20
N ARG A 6 -25.67 8.33 39.88
CA ARG A 6 -26.10 6.95 40.15
C ARG A 6 -25.28 6.44 41.32
N GLY A 7 -25.86 6.52 42.51
CA GLY A 7 -25.46 5.71 43.66
C GLY A 7 -25.94 4.28 43.46
N MET A 8 -25.03 3.32 43.53
CA MET A 8 -25.38 1.92 43.78
C MET A 8 -25.29 1.70 45.28
N GLU A 9 -26.45 1.51 45.90
CA GLU A 9 -26.61 1.01 47.26
C GLU A 9 -26.41 -0.52 47.23
N ILE A 10 -25.45 -1.01 48.01
CA ILE A 10 -25.27 -2.45 48.28
C ILE A 10 -26.11 -2.76 49.53
N PRO A 11 -27.04 -3.74 49.47
CA PRO A 11 -27.83 -4.10 50.63
C PRO A 11 -26.97 -4.80 51.69
N ALA A 12 -27.18 -4.36 52.94
CA ALA A 12 -26.58 -4.91 54.13
C ALA A 12 -27.10 -6.33 54.40
N GLU A 13 -26.25 -7.34 54.21
CA GLU A 13 -26.50 -8.68 54.74
C GLU A 13 -26.24 -8.68 56.26
N SER A 14 -27.32 -8.80 57.01
CA SER A 14 -27.30 -9.16 58.43
C SER A 14 -26.59 -10.51 58.62
N PRO A 15 -25.56 -10.63 59.49
CA PRO A 15 -24.90 -11.90 59.71
C PRO A 15 -25.77 -12.84 60.54
N SER A 16 -26.07 -13.99 59.94
CA SER A 16 -26.72 -15.15 60.53
C SER A 16 -25.83 -15.85 61.57
N VAL A 17 -26.43 -16.16 62.72
CA VAL A 17 -26.19 -17.30 63.63
C VAL A 17 -24.73 -17.51 64.11
N ASP A 18 -24.47 -17.16 65.37
CA ASP A 18 -23.25 -17.47 66.12
C ASP A 18 -22.95 -18.99 66.12
N ALA A 19 -22.08 -19.43 65.21
CA ALA A 19 -21.47 -20.74 65.29
C ALA A 19 -20.61 -20.80 66.56
N VAL A 20 -21.03 -21.59 67.56
CA VAL A 20 -20.28 -21.78 68.81
C VAL A 20 -18.91 -22.40 68.48
N ARG A 21 -17.87 -21.56 68.44
CA ARG A 21 -16.51 -21.98 68.08
C ARG A 21 -15.89 -22.80 69.21
N ARG A 22 -15.50 -24.04 68.95
CA ARG A 22 -14.82 -24.89 69.95
C ARG A 22 -13.33 -24.54 70.10
N CYS A 23 -12.77 -24.81 71.27
CA CYS A 23 -11.35 -24.62 71.55
C CYS A 23 -10.48 -25.50 70.63
N ALA A 24 -9.43 -24.93 70.03
CA ALA A 24 -8.50 -25.65 69.16
C ALA A 24 -7.48 -26.54 69.91
N ASN A 25 -7.60 -26.66 71.23
CA ASN A 25 -6.81 -27.62 72.00
C ASN A 25 -7.55 -28.98 71.93
N PRO A 26 -6.97 -30.04 71.32
CA PRO A 26 -7.65 -31.31 71.12
C PRO A 26 -8.09 -31.99 72.43
N ASP A 27 -7.48 -31.65 73.56
CA ASP A 27 -7.82 -32.21 74.87
C ASP A 27 -8.82 -31.31 75.64
N CYS A 28 -9.52 -30.40 74.96
CA CYS A 28 -10.45 -29.46 75.58
C CYS A 28 -11.71 -29.24 74.75
N GLU A 29 -12.86 -29.59 75.31
CA GLU A 29 -14.16 -29.53 74.61
C GLU A 29 -14.92 -28.20 74.80
N LYS A 30 -14.35 -27.25 75.56
CA LYS A 30 -15.00 -25.98 75.89
C LYS A 30 -15.14 -25.07 74.67
N ALA A 31 -16.25 -24.34 74.60
CA ALA A 31 -16.46 -23.27 73.62
C ALA A 31 -15.53 -22.07 73.88
N VAL A 32 -15.14 -21.38 72.81
CA VAL A 32 -14.41 -20.12 72.86
C VAL A 32 -15.43 -19.01 73.11
N SER A 33 -15.29 -18.34 74.26
CA SER A 33 -16.17 -17.23 74.62
C SER A 33 -16.09 -16.08 73.59
N PRO A 34 -17.24 -15.49 73.16
CA PRO A 34 -17.28 -14.37 72.22
C PRO A 34 -16.44 -13.17 72.68
N ALA A 35 -16.32 -12.96 73.99
CA ALA A 35 -15.56 -11.88 74.59
C ALA A 35 -14.04 -11.90 74.29
N ARG A 36 -13.49 -13.02 73.80
CA ARG A 36 -12.06 -13.12 73.43
C ARG A 36 -11.75 -12.64 72.01
N GLY A 37 -12.77 -12.18 71.28
CA GLY A 37 -12.64 -11.61 69.96
C GLY A 37 -12.61 -12.65 68.83
N PRO A 38 -12.87 -12.22 67.59
CA PRO A 38 -13.19 -13.09 66.46
C PRO A 38 -12.02 -13.94 65.96
N ARG A 39 -10.78 -13.71 66.42
CA ARG A 39 -9.59 -14.50 66.03
C ARG A 39 -9.08 -15.44 67.13
N ALA A 40 -9.71 -15.46 68.31
CA ALA A 40 -9.30 -16.36 69.38
C ALA A 40 -9.49 -17.83 68.97
N LYS A 41 -8.42 -18.63 69.09
CA LYS A 41 -8.46 -20.07 68.78
C LYS A 41 -8.65 -20.94 70.03
N TYR A 42 -8.41 -20.40 71.23
CA TYR A 42 -8.42 -21.15 72.48
C TYR A 42 -9.34 -20.49 73.52
N CYS A 43 -10.07 -21.32 74.27
CA CYS A 43 -11.06 -20.85 75.26
C CYS A 43 -10.41 -20.16 76.47
N SER A 44 -9.16 -20.50 76.81
CA SER A 44 -8.44 -19.95 77.96
C SER A 44 -6.94 -19.73 77.66
N ARG A 45 -6.28 -18.88 78.48
CA ARG A 45 -4.83 -18.65 78.38
C ARG A 45 -4.03 -19.93 78.69
N THR A 46 -4.57 -20.78 79.55
CA THR A 46 -4.03 -22.11 79.86
C THR A 46 -3.98 -23.01 78.61
N CYS A 47 -5.04 -23.02 77.79
CA CYS A 47 -5.06 -23.76 76.52
C CYS A 47 -4.06 -23.20 75.51
N THR A 48 -3.92 -21.87 75.43
CA THR A 48 -2.89 -21.22 74.60
C THR A 48 -1.48 -21.67 75.00
N ASN A 49 -1.17 -21.67 76.31
CA ASN A 49 0.14 -22.06 76.82
C ASN A 49 0.43 -23.55 76.56
N ARG A 50 -0.57 -24.43 76.70
CA ARG A 50 -0.41 -25.86 76.44
C ARG A 50 -0.16 -26.15 74.96
N ALA A 51 -0.85 -25.46 74.07
CA ALA A 51 -0.61 -25.53 72.63
C ALA A 51 0.79 -24.98 72.26
N ALA A 52 1.20 -23.86 72.85
CA ALA A 52 2.54 -23.31 72.67
C ALA A 52 3.64 -24.28 73.16
N ALA A 53 3.45 -24.91 74.32
CA ALA A 53 4.39 -25.90 74.86
C ALA A 53 4.51 -27.15 73.96
N ARG A 54 3.40 -27.65 73.40
CA ARG A 54 3.43 -28.75 72.42
C ARG A 54 4.14 -28.35 71.13
N SER A 55 3.86 -27.16 70.59
CA SER A 55 4.54 -26.64 69.40
C SER A 55 6.04 -26.43 69.66
N HIS A 56 6.40 -25.98 70.86
CA HIS A 56 7.79 -25.87 71.26
C HIS A 56 8.47 -27.24 71.32
N ARG A 57 7.84 -28.26 71.92
CA ARG A 57 8.37 -29.63 71.95
C ARG A 57 8.48 -30.26 70.55
N SER A 58 7.51 -30.05 69.67
CA SER A 58 7.58 -30.56 68.29
C SER A 58 8.69 -29.88 67.49
N ARG A 59 8.87 -28.56 67.64
CA ARG A 59 10.00 -27.82 67.06
C ARG A 59 11.34 -28.23 67.65
N ALA A 60 11.40 -28.53 68.95
CA ALA A 60 12.63 -28.99 69.60
C ALA A 60 13.07 -30.37 69.09
N ARG A 61 12.13 -31.29 68.84
CA ARG A 61 12.43 -32.62 68.27
C ARG A 61 12.76 -32.59 66.77
N GLY A 62 12.33 -31.55 66.03
CA GLY A 62 12.54 -31.41 64.59
C GLY A 62 13.79 -30.64 64.16
N ARG A 63 14.59 -30.09 65.08
CA ARG A 63 15.85 -29.40 64.72
C ARG A 63 16.97 -30.43 64.54
N ARG A 64 17.22 -30.86 63.30
CA ARG A 64 18.55 -31.38 62.95
C ARG A 64 19.56 -30.25 63.16
N ALA A 65 20.74 -30.59 63.69
CA ALA A 65 21.87 -29.66 63.76
C ALA A 65 22.11 -29.06 62.37
N TRP A 66 22.26 -27.74 62.29
CA TRP A 66 22.61 -27.06 61.06
C TRP A 66 24.03 -27.47 60.66
N ALA A 67 24.18 -28.08 59.49
CA ALA A 67 25.47 -28.24 58.84
C ALA A 67 25.68 -27.05 57.89
N PRO A 68 26.81 -26.32 57.96
CA PRO A 68 27.12 -25.30 56.97
C PRO A 68 27.18 -25.93 55.57
N PRO A 69 26.58 -25.32 54.53
CA PRO A 69 26.77 -25.78 53.16
C PRO A 69 28.26 -25.67 52.80
N CYS A 70 28.79 -26.68 52.12
CA CYS A 70 30.17 -26.68 51.64
C CYS A 70 30.43 -25.46 50.73
N PRO A 71 31.59 -24.79 50.83
CA PRO A 71 31.94 -23.71 49.93
C PRO A 71 31.98 -24.21 48.48
N HIS A 72 31.37 -23.45 47.55
CA HIS A 72 31.34 -23.73 46.11
C HIS A 72 31.97 -22.60 45.31
N SER A 73 32.45 -22.90 44.11
CA SER A 73 33.07 -21.90 43.21
C SER A 73 32.07 -20.83 42.76
N CYS A 74 32.54 -19.59 42.65
CA CYS A 74 31.78 -18.48 42.07
C CYS A 74 31.40 -18.79 40.60
N GLU A 75 30.15 -18.52 40.20
CA GLU A 75 29.69 -18.74 38.82
C GLU A 75 30.23 -17.69 37.80
N ARG A 76 31.02 -16.71 38.24
CA ARG A 76 31.61 -15.70 37.33
C ARG A 76 32.79 -16.32 36.54
N PRO A 77 32.80 -16.22 35.20
CA PRO A 77 33.95 -16.62 34.39
C PRO A 77 35.24 -15.90 34.81
N GLY A 78 36.30 -16.66 35.10
CA GLY A 78 37.61 -16.15 35.51
C GLY A 78 37.68 -15.63 36.95
N CYS A 79 36.75 -16.04 37.82
CA CYS A 79 36.80 -15.73 39.25
C CYS A 79 37.10 -17.00 40.06
N ASP A 80 38.29 -17.08 40.65
CA ASP A 80 38.73 -18.27 41.40
C ASP A 80 38.31 -18.24 42.89
N ARG A 81 37.44 -17.29 43.27
CA ARG A 81 36.98 -17.16 44.65
C ARG A 81 35.84 -18.11 44.96
N LEU A 82 35.86 -18.67 46.17
CA LEU A 82 34.76 -19.48 46.70
C LEU A 82 33.64 -18.57 47.24
N VAL A 83 32.41 -19.07 47.18
CA VAL A 83 31.25 -18.48 47.84
C VAL A 83 31.25 -18.98 49.28
N ASP A 84 31.71 -18.13 50.20
CA ASP A 84 31.70 -18.47 51.63
C ASP A 84 30.26 -18.53 52.16
N GLY A 85 29.86 -19.72 52.59
CA GLY A 85 28.53 -20.01 53.12
C GLY A 85 28.18 -19.29 54.43
N GLU A 86 29.13 -18.58 55.06
CA GLU A 86 28.90 -17.82 56.29
C GLU A 86 28.24 -16.46 56.07
N ARG A 87 28.52 -15.77 54.95
CA ARG A 87 28.11 -14.37 54.76
C ARG A 87 26.93 -14.17 53.82
N LEU A 88 26.59 -15.14 52.99
CA LEU A 88 25.61 -14.93 51.92
C LEU A 88 24.47 -15.94 52.00
N ARG A 89 23.25 -15.40 51.87
CA ARG A 89 21.97 -16.12 51.93
C ARG A 89 22.06 -17.46 51.20
N ARG A 90 21.33 -18.46 51.68
CA ARG A 90 21.32 -19.92 51.34
C ARG A 90 21.35 -20.32 49.84
N ARG A 91 21.48 -19.41 48.87
CA ARG A 91 21.46 -19.60 47.40
C ARG A 91 22.35 -18.62 46.62
N ALA A 92 23.37 -18.00 47.23
CA ALA A 92 24.24 -17.10 46.49
C ALA A 92 25.10 -17.86 45.47
N LYS A 93 25.04 -17.41 44.21
CA LYS A 93 25.78 -17.97 43.06
C LYS A 93 27.13 -17.28 42.83
N PHE A 94 27.30 -16.09 43.41
CA PHE A 94 28.47 -15.24 43.23
C PHE A 94 29.11 -14.91 44.58
N CYS A 95 30.45 -14.79 44.60
CA CYS A 95 31.19 -14.45 45.82
C CYS A 95 31.03 -12.98 46.22
N SER A 96 30.55 -12.11 45.32
CA SER A 96 30.25 -10.70 45.60
C SER A 96 29.18 -10.16 44.64
N SER A 97 28.51 -9.07 45.06
CA SER A 97 27.58 -8.30 44.21
C SER A 97 28.26 -7.67 42.99
N GLU A 98 29.58 -7.51 43.04
CA GLU A 98 30.38 -7.04 41.91
C GLU A 98 30.60 -8.15 40.87
N CYS A 99 30.83 -9.38 41.32
CA CYS A 99 30.90 -10.54 40.43
C CYS A 99 29.55 -10.83 39.77
N GLU A 100 28.45 -10.64 40.50
CA GLU A 100 27.09 -10.71 39.95
C GLU A 100 26.88 -9.62 38.87
N ARG A 101 27.27 -8.37 39.15
CA ARG A 101 27.16 -7.28 38.16
C ARG A 101 28.00 -7.53 36.91
N MET A 102 29.24 -8.01 37.04
CA MET A 102 30.10 -8.33 35.91
C MET A 102 29.63 -9.55 35.11
N ALA A 103 29.09 -10.58 35.77
CA ALA A 103 28.52 -11.75 35.09
C ALA A 103 27.27 -11.38 34.27
N HIS A 104 26.53 -10.35 34.70
CA HIS A 104 25.33 -9.88 34.02
C HIS A 104 25.54 -8.66 33.10
N SER A 105 26.72 -8.05 33.08
CA SER A 105 27.05 -6.99 32.12
C SER A 105 27.26 -7.61 30.74
N ARG A 106 26.25 -7.49 29.87
CA ARG A 106 26.45 -7.75 28.43
C ARG A 106 27.30 -6.62 27.84
N PRO A 107 28.28 -6.92 26.98
CA PRO A 107 28.98 -5.87 26.25
C PRO A 107 27.96 -5.03 25.47
N ALA A 108 28.08 -3.70 25.53
CA ALA A 108 27.17 -2.81 24.82
C ALA A 108 27.13 -3.18 23.32
N PRO A 109 25.95 -3.22 22.67
CA PRO A 109 25.88 -3.57 21.27
C PRO A 109 26.72 -2.58 20.47
N VAL A 110 27.60 -3.10 19.62
CA VAL A 110 28.44 -2.29 18.74
C VAL A 110 27.82 -2.32 17.36
N HIS A 111 27.52 -1.16 16.80
CA HIS A 111 26.96 -1.04 15.45
C HIS A 111 28.02 -0.54 14.46
N ALA A 112 28.02 -1.04 13.23
CA ALA A 112 28.84 -0.43 12.20
C ALA A 112 28.35 1.00 11.91
N CYS A 113 29.28 1.92 11.63
CA CYS A 113 28.91 3.27 11.22
C CYS A 113 28.02 3.23 9.96
N ALA A 114 26.87 3.91 10.01
CA ALA A 114 25.90 3.93 8.92
C ALA A 114 26.35 4.72 7.68
N ARG A 115 27.58 5.26 7.66
CA ARG A 115 28.16 5.86 6.45
C ARG A 115 28.70 4.73 5.58
N VAL A 116 28.24 4.66 4.34
CA VAL A 116 28.74 3.69 3.35
C VAL A 116 30.26 3.87 3.21
N GLY A 117 31.01 2.77 3.35
CA GLY A 117 32.48 2.77 3.31
C GLY A 117 33.18 3.15 4.61
N CYS A 118 32.46 3.41 5.71
CA CYS A 118 33.05 3.60 7.04
C CYS A 118 32.99 2.29 7.84
N GLY A 119 34.13 1.63 8.05
CA GLY A 119 34.23 0.38 8.82
C GLY A 119 34.33 0.57 10.34
N VAL A 120 34.18 1.80 10.84
CA VAL A 120 34.35 2.08 12.27
C VAL A 120 33.15 1.59 13.06
N ALA A 121 33.43 0.80 14.10
CA ALA A 121 32.45 0.32 15.05
C ALA A 121 32.02 1.45 16.00
N VAL A 122 30.72 1.61 16.21
CA VAL A 122 30.09 2.65 17.03
C VAL A 122 29.59 2.00 18.31
N PRO A 123 30.23 2.26 19.46
CA PRO A 123 29.69 1.85 20.76
C PRO A 123 28.47 2.71 21.06
N VAL A 124 27.38 2.09 21.53
CA VAL A 124 26.12 2.77 21.87
C VAL A 124 26.33 3.95 22.84
N GLU A 125 27.30 3.85 23.74
CA GLU A 125 27.61 4.88 24.74
C GLU A 125 28.32 6.13 24.17
N ARG A 126 29.01 6.01 23.02
CA ARG A 126 29.72 7.12 22.35
C ARG A 126 29.00 7.63 21.11
N ALA A 127 27.82 7.10 20.81
CA ALA A 127 27.18 7.33 19.55
C ALA A 127 26.47 8.69 19.49
N ARG A 128 26.97 9.60 18.65
CA ARG A 128 26.25 10.83 18.30
C ARG A 128 25.15 10.52 17.27
N HIS A 129 24.11 11.36 17.21
CA HIS A 129 22.98 11.22 16.27
C HIS A 129 22.24 9.88 16.42
N GLY A 130 22.00 9.46 17.67
CA GLY A 130 21.18 8.30 18.00
C GLY A 130 21.76 6.96 17.56
N GLY A 131 23.05 6.70 17.81
CA GLY A 131 23.61 5.37 17.54
C GLY A 131 24.28 5.18 16.17
N ARG A 132 24.07 6.09 15.20
CA ARG A 132 24.25 5.74 13.78
C ARG A 132 25.61 6.08 13.19
N TYR A 133 26.33 7.07 13.71
CA TYR A 133 27.58 7.54 13.10
C TYR A 133 28.71 7.58 14.12
N CYS A 134 29.91 7.18 13.69
CA CYS A 134 31.12 7.25 14.52
C CYS A 134 31.63 8.69 14.73
N SER A 135 31.23 9.64 13.87
CA SER A 135 31.64 11.04 13.95
C SER A 135 30.65 12.00 13.28
N ASP A 136 30.71 13.28 13.64
CA ASP A 136 29.94 14.35 13.00
C ASP A 136 30.33 14.55 11.53
N GLN A 137 31.58 14.26 11.17
CA GLN A 137 32.03 14.27 9.78
C GLN A 137 31.34 13.15 8.97
N CYS A 138 31.27 11.94 9.51
CA CYS A 138 30.56 10.82 8.87
C CYS A 138 29.06 11.11 8.72
N ALA A 139 28.43 11.71 9.73
CA ALA A 139 27.03 12.13 9.66
C ALA A 139 26.82 13.19 8.56
N ARG A 140 27.69 14.21 8.47
CA ARG A 140 27.61 15.26 7.45
C ARG A 140 27.81 14.73 6.03
N LEU A 141 28.79 13.86 5.81
CA LEU A 141 29.04 13.26 4.49
C LEU A 141 27.87 12.37 4.05
N ALA A 142 27.36 11.51 4.93
CA ALA A 142 26.19 10.67 4.64
C ALA A 142 24.92 11.49 4.36
N ARG A 143 24.76 12.67 4.99
CA ARG A 143 23.66 13.60 4.66
C ARG A 143 23.86 14.25 3.29
N ARG A 144 25.08 14.69 2.96
CA ARG A 144 25.40 15.27 1.65
C ARG A 144 25.18 14.26 0.53
N GLU A 145 25.68 13.03 0.68
CA GLU A 145 25.46 11.94 -0.30
C GLU A 145 23.98 11.68 -0.52
N ARG A 146 23.18 11.51 0.55
CA ARG A 146 21.72 11.34 0.43
C ARG A 146 21.03 12.53 -0.24
N SER A 147 21.43 13.76 0.09
CA SER A 147 20.89 14.97 -0.53
C SER A 147 21.21 15.00 -2.02
N THR A 148 22.46 14.74 -2.42
CA THR A 148 22.84 14.71 -3.85
C THR A 148 22.13 13.60 -4.61
N ALA A 149 22.00 12.41 -4.02
CA ALA A 149 21.26 11.30 -4.60
C ALA A 149 19.75 11.61 -4.73
N HIS A 150 19.17 12.28 -3.73
CA HIS A 150 17.80 12.78 -3.81
C HIS A 150 17.65 13.80 -4.94
N SER A 151 18.49 14.84 -5.01
CA SER A 151 18.44 15.84 -6.09
C SER A 151 18.62 15.23 -7.48
N LYS A 152 19.51 14.23 -7.64
CA LYS A 152 19.67 13.49 -8.90
C LYS A 152 18.36 12.77 -9.28
N ARG A 153 17.76 12.01 -8.35
CA ARG A 153 16.48 11.32 -8.57
C ARG A 153 15.34 12.29 -8.86
N SER A 154 15.23 13.39 -8.11
CA SER A 154 14.20 14.41 -8.33
C SER A 154 14.32 15.04 -9.72
N ARG A 155 15.54 15.38 -10.18
CA ARG A 155 15.76 15.89 -11.53
C ARG A 155 15.42 14.86 -12.61
N ALA A 156 15.77 13.59 -12.41
CA ALA A 156 15.42 12.52 -13.34
C ALA A 156 13.89 12.35 -13.46
N LEU A 157 13.18 12.33 -12.33
CA LEU A 157 11.71 12.25 -12.30
C LEU A 157 11.06 13.48 -12.94
N ALA A 158 11.60 14.68 -12.72
CA ALA A 158 11.11 15.89 -13.39
C ALA A 158 11.27 15.81 -14.90
N ARG A 159 12.43 15.33 -15.38
CA ARG A 159 12.68 15.09 -16.82
C ARG A 159 11.67 14.08 -17.39
N GLN A 160 11.49 12.93 -16.73
CA GLN A 160 10.50 11.92 -17.14
C GLN A 160 9.08 12.48 -17.20
N ARG A 161 8.65 13.24 -16.18
CA ARG A 161 7.32 13.87 -16.16
C ARG A 161 7.15 14.89 -17.29
N SER A 162 8.19 15.69 -17.57
CA SER A 162 8.16 16.63 -18.70
C SER A 162 8.10 15.94 -20.06
N ALA A 163 8.84 14.83 -20.24
CA ALA A 163 8.78 14.01 -21.44
C ALA A 163 7.36 13.43 -21.62
N ALA A 164 6.82 12.80 -20.57
CA ALA A 164 5.46 12.26 -20.60
C ALA A 164 4.37 13.34 -20.86
N ARG A 165 4.61 14.61 -20.52
CA ARG A 165 3.70 15.71 -20.90
C ARG A 165 3.81 16.04 -22.39
N ARG A 166 5.03 16.08 -22.94
CA ARG A 166 5.25 16.27 -24.38
C ARG A 166 4.65 15.12 -25.19
N ASP A 167 4.84 13.89 -24.75
CA ASP A 167 4.31 12.71 -25.45
C ASP A 167 2.78 12.72 -25.49
N ARG A 168 2.12 13.09 -24.38
CA ARG A 168 0.66 13.29 -24.36
C ARG A 168 0.20 14.41 -25.28
N ALA A 169 0.93 15.54 -25.30
CA ALA A 169 0.61 16.64 -26.19
C ALA A 169 0.76 16.23 -27.67
N LEU A 170 1.81 15.50 -28.02
CA LEU A 170 2.02 14.95 -29.36
C LEU A 170 0.92 13.95 -29.73
N ALA A 171 0.55 13.03 -28.83
CA ALA A 171 -0.54 12.09 -29.05
C ALA A 171 -1.86 12.81 -29.36
N SER A 172 -2.24 13.80 -28.53
CA SER A 172 -3.46 14.60 -28.76
C SER A 172 -3.45 15.34 -30.10
N ARG A 173 -2.28 15.82 -30.54
CA ARG A 173 -2.14 16.51 -31.83
C ARG A 173 -2.27 15.53 -33.00
N LEU A 174 -1.70 14.34 -32.88
CA LEU A 174 -1.83 13.29 -33.90
C LEU A 174 -3.27 12.80 -34.01
N GLU A 175 -3.97 12.62 -32.89
CA GLU A 175 -5.40 12.30 -32.88
C GLU A 175 -6.22 13.37 -33.60
N ALA A 176 -6.01 14.65 -33.30
CA ALA A 176 -6.69 15.75 -33.99
C ALA A 176 -6.41 15.77 -35.50
N LEU A 177 -5.15 15.60 -35.91
CA LEU A 177 -4.77 15.53 -37.32
C LEU A 177 -5.37 14.32 -38.02
N SER A 178 -5.45 13.17 -37.34
CA SER A 178 -6.06 11.96 -37.90
C SER A 178 -7.56 12.13 -38.12
N ALA A 179 -8.24 12.81 -37.19
CA ALA A 179 -9.66 13.13 -37.31
C ALA A 179 -9.91 14.12 -38.45
N ASP A 180 -9.09 15.17 -38.57
CA ASP A 180 -9.18 16.15 -39.65
C ASP A 180 -8.90 15.51 -41.03
N ALA A 181 -7.87 14.68 -41.13
CA ALA A 181 -7.57 13.94 -42.36
C ALA A 181 -8.74 13.03 -42.77
N THR A 182 -9.34 12.32 -41.81
CA THR A 182 -10.51 11.47 -42.08
C THR A 182 -11.71 12.28 -42.54
N ALA A 183 -11.97 13.45 -41.94
CA ALA A 183 -13.05 14.34 -42.35
C ALA A 183 -12.82 14.88 -43.77
N ARG A 184 -11.59 15.29 -44.09
CA ARG A 184 -11.20 15.74 -45.44
C ARG A 184 -11.33 14.64 -46.49
N ILE A 185 -10.93 13.41 -46.17
CA ILE A 185 -11.10 12.26 -47.07
C ILE A 185 -12.58 12.05 -47.39
N LYS A 186 -13.46 12.06 -46.37
CA LYS A 186 -14.91 11.94 -46.59
C LYS A 186 -15.49 13.07 -47.44
N GLN A 187 -15.01 14.31 -47.25
CA GLN A 187 -15.40 15.43 -48.09
C GLN A 187 -14.96 15.25 -49.55
N LEU A 188 -13.73 14.77 -49.76
CA LEU A 188 -13.23 14.48 -51.11
C LEU A 188 -14.01 13.34 -51.76
N GLU A 189 -14.28 12.25 -51.04
CA GLU A 189 -15.10 11.14 -51.51
C GLU A 189 -16.51 11.61 -51.92
N ALA A 190 -17.15 12.43 -51.09
CA ALA A 190 -18.44 13.04 -51.42
C ALA A 190 -18.36 13.95 -52.66
N GLY A 191 -17.30 14.74 -52.79
CA GLY A 191 -17.03 15.57 -53.96
C GLY A 191 -16.84 14.74 -55.24
N THR A 192 -16.09 13.63 -55.17
CA THR A 192 -15.91 12.73 -56.32
C THR A 192 -17.22 12.07 -56.75
N ALA A 193 -18.07 11.69 -55.78
CA ALA A 193 -19.40 11.15 -56.08
C ALA A 193 -20.33 12.21 -56.69
N ALA A 194 -20.22 13.47 -56.28
CA ALA A 194 -20.97 14.57 -56.90
C ALA A 194 -20.55 14.79 -58.36
N ILE A 195 -19.24 14.89 -58.62
CA ILE A 195 -18.69 15.04 -59.98
C ILE A 195 -19.10 13.86 -60.88
N ALA A 196 -19.07 12.63 -60.36
CA ALA A 196 -19.49 11.46 -61.13
C ALA A 196 -20.98 11.53 -61.55
N ARG A 197 -21.86 12.05 -60.68
CA ARG A 197 -23.28 12.26 -61.01
C ARG A 197 -23.46 13.36 -62.05
N GLU A 198 -22.79 14.50 -61.89
CA GLU A 198 -22.83 15.60 -62.87
C GLU A 198 -22.31 15.15 -64.23
N LYS A 199 -21.24 14.33 -64.26
CA LYS A 199 -20.74 13.74 -65.50
C LYS A 199 -21.78 12.84 -66.18
N ALA A 200 -22.46 11.99 -65.41
CA ALA A 200 -23.51 11.11 -65.94
C ALA A 200 -24.70 11.91 -66.50
N GLU A 201 -25.11 12.99 -65.83
CA GLU A 201 -26.16 13.89 -66.31
C GLU A 201 -25.76 14.59 -67.63
N LEU A 202 -24.51 15.07 -67.72
CA LEU A 202 -23.99 15.65 -68.96
C LEU A 202 -23.91 14.62 -70.10
N GLU A 203 -23.55 13.37 -69.81
CA GLU A 203 -23.56 12.28 -70.79
C GLU A 203 -24.98 11.98 -71.28
N GLU A 204 -25.98 11.96 -70.40
CA GLU A 204 -27.39 11.79 -70.77
C GLU A 204 -27.89 12.93 -71.67
N ILE A 205 -27.58 14.18 -71.31
CA ILE A 205 -27.90 15.36 -72.12
C ILE A 205 -27.23 15.27 -73.50
N ALA A 206 -25.95 14.87 -73.55
CA ALA A 206 -25.22 14.69 -74.80
C ALA A 206 -25.88 13.61 -75.69
N LEU A 207 -26.25 12.47 -75.12
CA LEU A 207 -26.98 11.42 -75.84
C LEU A 207 -28.35 11.91 -76.36
N GLY A 208 -29.06 12.69 -75.57
CA GLY A 208 -30.32 13.33 -75.98
C GLY A 208 -30.13 14.30 -77.16
N HIS A 209 -29.07 15.12 -77.12
CA HIS A 209 -28.72 16.00 -78.24
C HIS A 209 -28.30 15.22 -79.49
N GLU A 210 -27.55 14.13 -79.35
CA GLU A 210 -27.21 13.26 -80.48
C GLU A 210 -28.46 12.64 -81.11
N ALA A 211 -29.40 12.15 -80.30
CA ALA A 211 -30.66 11.61 -80.80
C ALA A 211 -31.48 12.67 -81.56
N ALA A 212 -31.66 13.86 -80.97
CA ALA A 212 -32.35 14.97 -81.61
C ALA A 212 -31.67 15.42 -82.92
N ALA A 213 -30.34 15.39 -82.97
CA ALA A 213 -29.57 15.71 -84.17
C ALA A 213 -29.76 14.66 -85.28
N ARG A 214 -29.85 13.37 -84.94
CA ARG A 214 -30.21 12.29 -85.89
C ARG A 214 -31.63 12.46 -86.43
N ASP A 215 -32.60 12.76 -85.56
CA ASP A 215 -33.99 12.99 -85.97
C ASP A 215 -34.10 14.20 -86.90
N LEU A 216 -33.43 15.31 -86.56
CA LEU A 216 -33.35 16.49 -87.40
C LEU A 216 -32.71 16.18 -88.77
N ALA A 217 -31.62 15.42 -88.79
CA ALA A 217 -30.99 14.98 -90.03
C ALA A 217 -31.97 14.16 -90.88
N GLY A 218 -32.73 13.24 -90.27
CA GLY A 218 -33.73 12.42 -90.95
C GLY A 218 -34.85 13.27 -91.56
N TRP A 219 -35.37 14.22 -90.80
CA TRP A 219 -36.38 15.17 -91.27
C TRP A 219 -35.85 16.04 -92.42
N LEU A 220 -34.64 16.58 -92.30
CA LEU A 220 -34.00 17.39 -93.35
C LEU A 220 -33.81 16.58 -94.65
N TRP A 221 -33.45 15.30 -94.55
CA TRP A 221 -33.34 14.41 -95.71
C TRP A 221 -34.69 14.20 -96.40
N GLN A 222 -35.74 13.88 -95.65
CA GLN A 222 -37.09 13.72 -96.22
C GLN A 222 -37.55 14.99 -96.92
N LEU A 223 -37.24 16.16 -96.34
CA LEU A 223 -37.61 17.45 -96.91
C LEU A 223 -36.81 17.76 -98.19
N ALA A 224 -35.52 17.39 -98.23
CA ALA A 224 -34.72 17.44 -99.45
C ALA A 224 -35.29 16.55 -100.57
N CYS A 225 -35.72 15.32 -100.25
CA CYS A 225 -36.37 14.44 -101.22
C CYS A 225 -37.68 15.02 -101.77
N ALA A 226 -38.43 15.78 -100.95
CA ALA A 226 -39.73 16.34 -101.34
C ALA A 226 -39.62 17.65 -102.14
N TYR A 227 -38.65 18.52 -101.82
CA TYR A 227 -38.56 19.88 -102.37
C TYR A 227 -37.32 20.14 -103.24
N GLY A 228 -36.43 19.15 -103.39
CA GLY A 228 -35.26 19.21 -104.28
C GLY A 228 -33.97 19.73 -103.63
N ASP A 229 -32.86 19.59 -104.37
CA ASP A 229 -31.48 19.71 -103.88
C ASP A 229 -31.06 21.07 -103.30
N GLN A 230 -31.84 22.14 -103.51
CA GLN A 230 -31.50 23.48 -103.02
C GLN A 230 -31.35 23.55 -101.49
N ILE A 231 -32.02 22.67 -100.75
CA ILE A 231 -31.94 22.61 -99.28
C ILE A 231 -30.66 21.89 -98.83
N VAL A 232 -30.19 20.90 -99.58
CA VAL A 232 -28.95 20.15 -99.33
C VAL A 232 -27.71 20.97 -99.72
N ALA A 233 -27.87 21.97 -100.59
CA ALA A 233 -26.80 22.88 -100.99
C ALA A 233 -26.32 23.78 -99.83
N HIS A 234 -27.13 23.96 -98.77
CA HIS A 234 -26.71 24.74 -97.61
C HIS A 234 -25.68 23.98 -96.77
N GLU A 235 -24.50 24.56 -96.59
CA GLU A 235 -23.32 23.91 -95.99
C GLU A 235 -23.59 23.30 -94.60
N ARG A 236 -24.35 24.00 -93.74
CA ARG A 236 -24.75 23.49 -92.42
C ARG A 236 -25.63 22.24 -92.48
N VAL A 237 -26.57 22.19 -93.43
CA VAL A 237 -27.45 21.02 -93.63
C VAL A 237 -26.62 19.85 -94.15
N ARG A 238 -25.73 20.12 -95.11
CA ARG A 238 -24.81 19.11 -95.65
C ARG A 238 -23.91 18.52 -94.57
N MET A 239 -23.39 19.35 -93.66
CA MET A 239 -22.58 18.92 -92.52
C MET A 239 -23.36 18.01 -91.56
N ILE A 240 -24.58 18.41 -91.18
CA ILE A 240 -25.45 17.63 -90.28
C ILE A 240 -25.80 16.27 -90.91
N LEU A 241 -26.26 16.27 -92.17
CA LEU A 241 -26.60 15.04 -92.91
C LEU A 241 -25.40 14.11 -93.04
N THR A 242 -24.23 14.67 -93.36
CA THR A 242 -22.98 13.90 -93.50
C THR A 242 -22.55 13.23 -92.20
N HIS A 243 -22.73 13.92 -91.07
CA HIS A 243 -22.26 13.45 -89.77
C HIS A 243 -23.23 12.44 -89.15
N TYR A 244 -24.53 12.67 -89.26
CA TYR A 244 -25.55 11.86 -88.57
C TYR A 244 -26.26 10.82 -89.46
N LEU A 245 -26.18 10.95 -90.79
CA LEU A 245 -26.74 9.99 -91.75
C LEU A 245 -25.69 9.61 -92.81
N PRO A 246 -24.61 8.91 -92.42
CA PRO A 246 -23.53 8.55 -93.33
C PRO A 246 -23.99 7.63 -94.47
N GLU A 247 -25.09 6.89 -94.29
CA GLU A 247 -25.67 6.00 -95.30
C GLU A 247 -26.08 6.74 -96.58
N ILE A 248 -26.47 8.01 -96.46
CA ILE A 248 -26.89 8.85 -97.60
C ILE A 248 -25.70 9.15 -98.53
N ARG A 249 -24.45 9.13 -98.02
CA ARG A 249 -23.25 9.29 -98.88
C ARG A 249 -23.13 8.18 -99.93
N GLY A 250 -23.78 7.02 -99.73
CA GLY A 250 -23.76 5.91 -100.67
C GLY A 250 -24.86 5.94 -101.73
N HIS A 251 -25.85 6.83 -101.62
CA HIS A 251 -27.00 6.92 -102.55
C HIS A 251 -26.92 8.11 -103.52
N GLY A 252 -25.79 8.81 -103.53
CA GLY A 252 -25.48 9.85 -104.51
C GLY A 252 -24.44 9.38 -105.54
N ALA A 253 -24.86 8.53 -106.48
CA ALA A 253 -24.28 8.37 -107.81
C ALA A 253 -25.39 8.05 -108.80
#